data_AF-A0A8T4JSV1-F1
#
_entry.id   AF-A0A8T4JSV1-F1
#
_cell.length_a   1.000
_cell.length_b   1.000
_cell.length_c   1.000
_cell.angle_alpha   90.00
_cell.angle_beta   90.00
_cell.angle_gamma   90.00
#
_symmetry.space_group_name_H-M   'P 1'
#
loop_
_entity.id
_entity.type
_entity.pdbx_description
1 polymer ?
#
loop_
_entity_poly.entity_id
_entity_poly.type
_entity_poly.pdbx_seq_one_letter_code
_entity_poly.pdbx_strand_id
1 'polypeptide(L)'
;MTVSERIPFSGLLLPLQEGYTYSYDRRTITDRFFLFRMTKPGVTLTGSPVTAIGDTETGNKEYWAKWEINQYTVTVKPENGEADITITQDYGIPITAPTLTREGYQFNGWDKAFPTTMPAEDLTITAQWRDIAVPTGEIKIAENDWKSFFNTITFDLFFKDMQMVTVTAADNSGEAVKIEYLLSDKALTQSELAGMTFTTYSAPFSINADNEYEPT
;
A
#
# COMPACT_ATOMS: atom_id res chain seq x y z
N MET A 1 -3.00 -14.32 26.59
CA MET A 1 -3.64 -15.62 26.93
C MET A 1 -2.55 -16.68 27.16
N THR A 2 -2.68 -17.56 28.17
CA THR A 2 -1.71 -18.63 28.44
C THR A 2 -2.16 -19.93 27.78
N VAL A 3 -1.26 -20.60 27.05
CA VAL A 3 -1.51 -21.90 26.43
C VAL A 3 -0.56 -22.93 27.01
N SER A 4 -1.10 -24.06 27.47
CA SER A 4 -0.35 -25.20 28.00
C SER A 4 -0.56 -26.41 27.11
N GLU A 5 0.53 -27.07 26.70
CA GLU A 5 0.49 -28.20 25.77
C GLU A 5 1.18 -29.42 26.41
N ARG A 6 0.52 -30.58 26.35
CA ARG A 6 1.02 -31.84 26.89
C ARG A 6 2.00 -32.46 25.89
N ILE A 7 3.20 -32.80 26.35
CA ILE A 7 4.21 -33.45 25.50
C ILE A 7 4.30 -34.92 25.92
N PRO A 8 3.74 -35.87 25.16
CA PRO A 8 3.86 -37.30 25.48
C PRO A 8 5.28 -37.80 25.15
N PHE A 9 5.96 -38.37 26.14
CA PHE A 9 7.26 -39.03 25.93
C PHE A 9 7.38 -40.29 26.80
N SER A 10 8.05 -41.32 26.29
CA SER A 10 8.39 -42.55 27.03
C SER A 10 9.90 -42.58 27.30
N GLY A 11 10.36 -41.89 28.35
CA GLY A 11 11.77 -41.82 28.77
C GLY A 11 12.01 -40.84 29.93
N LEU A 12 13.20 -40.88 30.53
CA LEU A 12 13.63 -39.95 31.58
C LEU A 12 14.01 -38.60 30.93
N LEU A 13 13.48 -37.49 31.43
CA LEU A 13 13.47 -36.17 30.79
C LEU A 13 14.27 -35.13 31.57
N LEU A 14 15.49 -34.84 31.16
CA LEU A 14 16.30 -33.87 31.87
C LEU A 14 15.99 -32.39 31.45
N PRO A 15 16.24 -31.44 32.35
CA PRO A 15 16.08 -29.98 32.29
C PRO A 15 16.59 -29.14 31.14
N LEU A 16 15.88 -28.14 30.62
CA LEU A 16 16.38 -27.43 29.43
C LEU A 16 16.44 -25.93 29.57
N GLN A 17 17.55 -25.34 29.16
CA GLN A 17 17.56 -23.95 28.73
C GLN A 17 16.44 -23.69 27.70
N GLU A 18 16.01 -22.43 27.69
CA GLU A 18 14.96 -21.87 26.84
C GLU A 18 14.90 -22.52 25.44
N GLY A 19 13.77 -23.18 25.13
CA GLY A 19 13.48 -23.71 23.79
C GLY A 19 13.95 -25.12 23.47
N TYR A 20 14.50 -25.89 24.42
CA TYR A 20 14.91 -27.29 24.17
C TYR A 20 14.11 -28.32 25.00
N THR A 21 14.07 -29.61 24.57
CA THR A 21 13.77 -30.80 25.41
C THR A 21 14.92 -31.85 25.47
N TYR A 22 15.28 -32.48 26.62
CA TYR A 22 16.33 -33.53 26.71
C TYR A 22 15.68 -34.88 26.92
N SER A 23 16.09 -35.91 26.20
CA SER A 23 15.78 -37.30 26.53
C SER A 23 17.06 -38.06 26.88
N TYR A 24 16.99 -38.83 27.96
CA TYR A 24 18.07 -39.64 28.48
C TYR A 24 17.76 -41.14 28.25
N ASP A 25 18.62 -41.85 27.52
CA ASP A 25 18.47 -43.29 27.26
C ASP A 25 19.49 -44.11 28.07
N ARG A 26 19.01 -44.77 29.14
CA ARG A 26 19.84 -45.58 30.06
C ARG A 26 20.09 -47.03 29.58
N ARG A 27 19.74 -47.35 28.32
CA ARG A 27 19.85 -48.70 27.75
C ARG A 27 21.24 -49.06 27.23
N THR A 28 22.21 -48.14 27.29
CA THR A 28 23.59 -48.36 26.80
C THR A 28 24.64 -48.02 27.86
N ILE A 29 25.79 -48.70 27.83
CA ILE A 29 26.97 -48.47 28.70
C ILE A 29 27.64 -47.09 28.51
N THR A 30 27.12 -46.28 27.60
CA THR A 30 27.50 -44.89 27.36
C THR A 30 26.22 -44.09 27.36
N ASP A 31 26.14 -43.09 28.23
CA ASP A 31 24.99 -42.19 28.29
C ASP A 31 24.82 -41.49 26.95
N ARG A 32 23.62 -41.57 26.37
CA ARG A 32 23.24 -40.80 25.17
C ARG A 32 22.18 -39.77 25.53
N PHE A 33 22.49 -38.51 25.26
CA PHE A 33 21.59 -37.38 25.42
C PHE A 33 20.96 -37.06 24.05
N PHE A 34 19.64 -37.05 23.97
CA PHE A 34 18.90 -36.55 22.81
C PHE A 34 18.45 -35.12 23.11
N LEU A 35 18.77 -34.19 22.20
CA LEU A 35 18.38 -32.80 22.26
C LEU A 35 17.24 -32.55 21.27
N PHE A 36 16.10 -32.10 21.76
CA PHE A 36 14.97 -31.61 20.99
C PHE A 36 14.93 -30.09 21.10
N ARG A 37 14.56 -29.38 20.04
CA ARG A 37 14.29 -27.94 20.09
C ARG A 37 12.83 -27.72 19.73
N MET A 38 12.08 -27.01 20.56
CA MET A 38 10.68 -26.68 20.29
C MET A 38 10.56 -25.18 20.03
N THR A 39 10.17 -24.83 18.81
CA THR A 39 9.84 -23.46 18.42
C THR A 39 8.41 -23.43 17.92
N LYS A 40 7.60 -22.54 18.48
CA LYS A 40 6.22 -22.31 18.04
C LYS A 40 6.09 -20.84 17.62
N PRO A 41 5.70 -20.54 16.37
CA PRO A 41 5.53 -19.17 15.92
C PRO A 41 4.53 -18.40 16.78
N GLY A 42 4.79 -17.12 17.00
CA GLY A 42 3.86 -16.19 17.64
C GLY A 42 3.60 -16.43 19.13
N VAL A 43 4.41 -17.26 19.79
CA VAL A 43 4.38 -17.44 21.25
C VAL A 43 5.79 -17.44 21.83
N THR A 44 5.91 -17.03 23.09
CA THR A 44 7.15 -17.04 23.86
C THR A 44 7.08 -18.08 24.98
N LEU A 45 8.16 -18.85 25.19
CA LEU A 45 8.25 -19.79 26.30
C LEU A 45 8.44 -19.00 27.59
N THR A 46 7.48 -19.07 28.51
CA THR A 46 7.54 -18.35 29.80
C THR A 46 7.56 -19.28 31.01
N GLY A 47 7.45 -20.59 30.77
CA GLY A 47 7.59 -21.59 31.81
C GLY A 47 9.03 -21.71 32.31
N SER A 48 9.20 -21.94 33.61
CA SER A 48 10.50 -22.31 34.16
C SER A 48 10.91 -23.68 33.64
N PRO A 49 12.17 -23.86 33.27
CA PRO A 49 12.65 -25.17 32.93
C PRO A 49 12.72 -26.04 34.17
N VAL A 50 12.42 -27.33 34.00
CA VAL A 50 12.84 -28.35 34.97
C VAL A 50 14.36 -28.28 35.05
N THR A 51 15.00 -28.42 36.23
CA THR A 51 16.48 -28.32 36.39
C THR A 51 17.20 -29.54 37.02
N ALA A 52 16.44 -30.58 37.43
CA ALA A 52 16.92 -31.96 37.51
C ALA A 52 15.73 -32.96 37.47
N ILE A 53 16.01 -34.23 37.21
CA ILE A 53 15.21 -35.37 37.69
C ILE A 53 16.06 -36.07 38.74
N GLY A 54 15.49 -36.39 39.90
CA GLY A 54 16.23 -37.08 40.96
C GLY A 54 16.63 -38.50 40.55
N ASP A 55 17.84 -38.92 40.91
CA ASP A 55 18.40 -40.24 40.55
C ASP A 55 17.62 -41.44 41.12
N THR A 56 16.73 -41.18 42.08
CA THR A 56 15.84 -42.16 42.73
C THR A 56 14.43 -42.17 42.15
N GLU A 57 14.10 -41.25 41.23
CA GLU A 57 12.78 -41.16 40.63
C GLU A 57 12.59 -42.25 39.57
N THR A 58 11.60 -43.12 39.79
CA THR A 58 11.20 -44.17 38.85
C THR A 58 9.77 -43.96 38.33
N GLY A 59 9.42 -44.61 37.22
CA GLY A 59 8.10 -44.50 36.58
C GLY A 59 7.99 -43.40 35.52
N ASN A 60 6.83 -43.36 34.85
CA ASN A 60 6.54 -42.39 33.79
C ASN A 60 6.41 -40.96 34.37
N LYS A 61 6.96 -39.97 33.67
CA LYS A 61 6.89 -38.56 34.03
C LYS A 61 6.17 -37.78 32.93
N GLU A 62 5.41 -36.76 33.31
CA GLU A 62 4.75 -35.84 32.38
C GLU A 62 5.25 -34.42 32.60
N TYR A 63 5.49 -33.71 31.49
CA TYR A 63 5.96 -32.33 31.49
C TYR A 63 5.08 -31.48 30.59
N TRP A 64 4.95 -30.20 30.96
CA TRP A 64 4.14 -29.22 30.25
C TRP A 64 5.01 -28.02 29.91
N ALA A 65 4.97 -27.60 28.65
CA ALA A 65 5.50 -26.31 28.26
C ALA A 65 4.44 -25.22 28.51
N LYS A 66 4.86 -24.07 29.02
CA LYS A 66 4.02 -22.90 29.23
C LYS A 66 4.40 -21.81 28.24
N TRP A 67 3.44 -21.42 27.41
CA TRP A 67 3.61 -20.42 26.38
C TRP A 67 2.72 -19.22 26.65
N GLU A 68 3.24 -18.04 26.31
CA GLU A 68 2.49 -16.79 26.27
C GLU A 68 2.35 -16.33 24.82
N ILE A 69 1.14 -15.95 24.42
CA ILE A 69 0.89 -15.44 23.06
C ILE A 69 1.54 -14.08 22.90
N ASN A 70 2.30 -13.92 21.82
CA ASN A 70 2.94 -12.65 21.48
C ASN A 70 1.94 -11.70 20.83
N GLN A 71 2.19 -10.41 20.99
CA GLN A 71 1.45 -9.35 20.34
C GLN A 71 2.29 -8.76 19.21
N TYR A 72 1.64 -8.49 18.07
CA TYR A 72 2.28 -7.91 16.89
C TYR A 72 1.45 -6.73 16.37
N THR A 73 2.07 -5.92 15.52
CA THR A 73 1.47 -4.71 14.96
C THR A 73 1.48 -4.72 13.44
N VAL A 74 0.32 -4.47 12.85
CA VAL A 74 0.17 -4.12 11.44
C VAL A 74 0.00 -2.61 11.31
N THR A 75 0.92 -1.97 10.61
CA THR A 75 0.87 -0.55 10.27
C THR A 75 0.33 -0.40 8.84
N VAL A 76 -0.79 0.29 8.69
CA VAL A 76 -1.42 0.57 7.42
C VAL A 76 -1.12 2.00 7.01
N LYS A 77 -0.43 2.15 5.88
CA LYS A 77 -0.17 3.44 5.23
C LYS A 77 -1.27 3.73 4.22
N PRO A 78 -2.17 4.69 4.49
CA PRO A 78 -3.33 4.91 3.64
C PRO A 78 -3.01 5.64 2.34
N GLU A 79 -1.86 6.33 2.24
CA GLU A 79 -1.41 7.06 1.04
C GLU A 79 -2.48 8.02 0.48
N ASN A 80 -3.31 8.57 1.36
CA ASN A 80 -4.39 9.51 1.05
C ASN A 80 -4.19 10.87 1.74
N GLY A 81 -3.03 11.09 2.37
CA GLY A 81 -2.72 12.29 3.15
C GLY A 81 -3.13 12.22 4.62
N GLU A 82 -3.81 11.15 5.04
CA GLU A 82 -4.14 10.90 6.45
C GLU A 82 -2.99 10.19 7.18
N ALA A 83 -3.08 10.14 8.51
CA ALA A 83 -2.10 9.48 9.36
C ALA A 83 -2.14 7.94 9.22
N ASP A 84 -1.00 7.29 9.47
CA ASP A 84 -0.88 5.84 9.51
C ASP A 84 -1.82 5.22 10.57
N ILE A 85 -2.44 4.10 10.23
CA ILE A 85 -3.35 3.35 11.13
C ILE A 85 -2.59 2.16 11.69
N THR A 86 -2.56 1.99 13.01
CA THR A 86 -1.94 0.85 13.67
C THR A 86 -2.98 -0.13 14.20
N ILE A 87 -2.79 -1.41 13.90
CA ILE A 87 -3.61 -2.51 14.41
C ILE A 87 -2.70 -3.41 15.22
N THR A 88 -2.84 -3.38 16.54
CA THR A 88 -2.07 -4.22 17.46
C THR A 88 -2.96 -5.32 18.03
N GLN A 89 -2.51 -6.56 17.94
CA GLN A 89 -3.27 -7.74 18.38
C GLN A 89 -2.33 -8.90 18.75
N ASP A 90 -2.79 -9.76 19.66
CA ASP A 90 -2.28 -11.11 19.87
C ASP A 90 -2.25 -11.89 18.55
N TYR A 91 -1.16 -12.66 18.37
CA TYR A 91 -0.94 -13.55 17.24
C TYR A 91 -2.14 -14.49 16.99
N GLY A 92 -2.49 -14.65 15.72
CA GLY A 92 -3.54 -15.56 15.27
C GLY A 92 -4.97 -15.05 15.47
N ILE A 93 -5.17 -13.90 16.12
CA ILE A 93 -6.51 -13.29 16.20
C ILE A 93 -6.89 -12.68 14.85
N PRO A 94 -8.14 -12.85 14.38
CA PRO A 94 -8.62 -12.26 13.14
C PRO A 94 -8.48 -10.74 13.12
N ILE A 95 -8.04 -10.21 11.97
CA ILE A 95 -7.96 -8.78 11.70
C ILE A 95 -8.52 -8.50 10.31
N THR A 96 -8.99 -7.27 10.10
CA THR A 96 -9.57 -6.83 8.82
C THR A 96 -8.95 -5.52 8.40
N ALA A 97 -8.79 -5.34 7.09
CA ALA A 97 -8.32 -4.09 6.53
C ALA A 97 -9.29 -2.94 6.84
N PRO A 98 -8.80 -1.73 7.16
CA PRO A 98 -9.66 -0.56 7.29
C PRO A 98 -10.23 -0.18 5.92
N THR A 99 -11.38 0.49 5.92
CA THR A 99 -11.93 1.11 4.71
C THR A 99 -11.28 2.47 4.52
N LEU A 100 -10.70 2.72 3.34
CA LEU A 100 -10.01 3.97 3.02
C LEU A 100 -10.68 4.68 1.84
N THR A 101 -10.57 6.00 1.81
CA THR A 101 -11.02 6.85 0.70
C THR A 101 -9.97 7.90 0.35
N ARG A 102 -9.87 8.24 -0.94
CA ARG A 102 -9.00 9.31 -1.46
C ARG A 102 -9.71 10.02 -2.61
N GLU A 103 -9.91 11.32 -2.50
CA GLU A 103 -10.65 12.10 -3.50
C GLU A 103 -9.95 12.10 -4.87
N GLY A 104 -10.70 11.82 -5.94
CA GLY A 104 -10.16 11.71 -7.30
C GLY A 104 -9.46 10.37 -7.60
N TYR A 105 -9.41 9.44 -6.65
CA TYR A 105 -8.75 8.15 -6.82
C TYR A 105 -9.67 6.96 -6.51
N GLN A 106 -9.44 5.86 -7.20
CA GLN A 106 -10.01 4.55 -6.91
C GLN A 106 -8.99 3.68 -6.16
N PHE A 107 -9.43 3.01 -5.10
CA PHE A 107 -8.59 2.04 -4.40
C PHE A 107 -8.27 0.85 -5.33
N ASN A 108 -6.99 0.60 -5.57
CA ASN A 108 -6.50 -0.43 -6.49
C ASN A 108 -5.98 -1.68 -5.76
N GLY A 109 -5.92 -1.64 -4.42
CA GLY A 109 -5.48 -2.76 -3.59
C GLY A 109 -4.39 -2.37 -2.61
N TRP A 110 -3.74 -3.38 -2.05
CA TRP A 110 -2.60 -3.24 -1.13
C TRP A 110 -1.31 -3.66 -1.85
N ASP A 111 -0.17 -3.12 -1.43
CA ASP A 111 1.15 -3.51 -1.95
C ASP A 111 1.49 -4.99 -1.70
N LYS A 112 0.86 -5.59 -0.69
CA LYS A 112 0.91 -7.02 -0.36
C LYS A 112 -0.42 -7.51 0.19
N ALA A 113 -0.59 -8.83 0.23
CA ALA A 113 -1.82 -9.43 0.76
C ALA A 113 -2.08 -8.97 2.20
N PHE A 114 -3.28 -8.42 2.45
CA PHE A 114 -3.68 -8.05 3.79
C PHE A 114 -3.96 -9.32 4.62
N PRO A 115 -3.31 -9.52 5.77
CA PRO A 115 -3.49 -10.71 6.57
C PRO A 115 -4.92 -10.80 7.13
N THR A 116 -5.51 -11.99 7.13
CA THR A 116 -6.82 -12.24 7.76
C THR A 116 -6.72 -12.54 9.26
N THR A 117 -5.51 -12.80 9.75
CA THR A 117 -5.17 -13.03 11.16
C THR A 117 -3.83 -12.39 11.46
N MET A 118 -3.63 -11.90 12.68
CA MET A 118 -2.38 -11.25 13.08
C MET A 118 -1.17 -12.18 12.85
N PRO A 119 -0.19 -11.79 12.00
CA PRO A 119 1.00 -12.60 11.72
C PRO A 119 1.96 -12.67 12.92
N ALA A 120 2.98 -13.52 12.81
CA ALA A 120 4.02 -13.69 13.83
C ALA A 120 5.18 -12.68 13.69
N GLU A 121 4.90 -11.52 13.11
CA GLU A 121 5.85 -10.42 12.87
C GLU A 121 5.10 -9.10 12.71
N ASP A 122 5.80 -7.99 12.93
CA ASP A 122 5.25 -6.67 12.61
C ASP A 122 5.30 -6.43 11.10
N LEU A 123 4.26 -5.81 10.56
CA LEU A 123 4.09 -5.64 9.12
C LEU A 123 3.66 -4.22 8.78
N THR A 124 4.25 -3.66 7.72
CA THR A 124 3.74 -2.43 7.09
C THR A 124 3.11 -2.77 5.74
N ILE A 125 1.88 -2.30 5.53
CA ILE A 125 1.10 -2.48 4.31
C ILE A 125 0.69 -1.09 3.79
N THR A 126 0.84 -0.88 2.49
CA THR A 126 0.60 0.40 1.84
C THR A 126 -0.55 0.29 0.85
N ALA A 127 -1.49 1.23 0.91
CA ALA A 127 -2.60 1.34 -0.04
C ALA A 127 -2.09 1.77 -1.42
N GLN A 128 -2.60 1.15 -2.47
CA GLN A 128 -2.34 1.51 -3.85
C GLN A 128 -3.59 2.15 -4.46
N TRP A 129 -3.39 3.24 -5.19
CA TRP A 129 -4.45 4.06 -5.75
C TRP A 129 -4.30 4.17 -7.26
N ARG A 130 -5.42 4.22 -7.97
CA ARG A 130 -5.49 4.55 -9.39
C ARG A 130 -6.19 5.89 -9.53
N ASP A 131 -5.58 6.83 -10.25
CA ASP A 131 -6.23 8.09 -10.57
C ASP A 131 -7.43 7.87 -11.50
N ILE A 132 -8.53 8.53 -11.20
CA ILE A 132 -9.76 8.48 -11.98
C ILE A 132 -10.32 9.88 -12.24
N ALA A 133 -9.67 10.94 -11.77
CA ALA A 133 -10.13 12.28 -12.07
C ALA A 133 -9.93 12.57 -13.56
N VAL A 134 -10.82 13.39 -14.08
CA VAL A 134 -10.70 13.88 -15.45
C VAL A 134 -9.79 15.10 -15.41
N PRO A 135 -8.76 15.19 -16.27
CA PRO A 135 -7.91 16.37 -16.32
C PRO A 135 -8.75 17.61 -16.64
N THR A 136 -8.45 18.71 -15.95
CA THR A 136 -9.10 20.00 -16.18
C THR A 136 -8.20 20.87 -17.02
N GLY A 137 -8.79 21.64 -17.95
CA GLY A 137 -8.05 22.49 -18.85
C GLY A 137 -8.70 23.86 -19.02
N GLU A 138 -7.87 24.86 -19.28
CA GLU A 138 -8.28 26.23 -19.57
C GLU A 138 -7.55 26.74 -20.81
N ILE A 139 -8.26 27.52 -21.62
CA ILE A 139 -7.70 28.26 -22.74
C ILE A 139 -7.83 29.73 -22.39
N LYS A 140 -6.71 30.46 -22.46
CA LYS A 140 -6.69 31.92 -22.34
C LYS A 140 -6.24 32.56 -23.63
N ILE A 141 -6.84 33.70 -23.92
CA ILE A 141 -6.42 34.61 -24.96
C ILE A 141 -5.98 35.89 -24.26
N ALA A 142 -4.71 36.26 -24.41
CA ALA A 142 -4.09 37.29 -23.59
C ALA A 142 -4.18 36.93 -22.10
N GLU A 143 -4.70 37.85 -21.28
CA GLU A 143 -5.00 37.67 -19.86
C GLU A 143 -6.43 37.17 -19.61
N ASN A 144 -7.26 36.99 -20.65
CA ASN A 144 -8.67 36.67 -20.52
C ASN A 144 -8.96 35.19 -20.75
N ASP A 145 -9.81 34.62 -19.89
CA ASP A 145 -10.32 33.27 -20.09
C ASP A 145 -11.21 33.23 -21.35
N TRP A 146 -11.07 32.19 -22.17
CA TRP A 146 -11.78 32.04 -23.45
C TRP A 146 -13.29 32.28 -23.33
N LYS A 147 -13.93 31.76 -22.28
CA LYS A 147 -15.37 31.93 -22.06
C LYS A 147 -15.77 33.39 -21.79
N SER A 148 -14.93 34.14 -21.07
CA SER A 148 -15.14 35.56 -20.84
C SER A 148 -14.92 36.34 -22.14
N PHE A 149 -13.85 36.01 -22.86
CA PHE A 149 -13.53 36.59 -24.15
C PHE A 149 -14.68 36.46 -25.17
N PHE A 150 -15.26 35.27 -25.33
CA PHE A 150 -16.38 35.05 -26.26
C PHE A 150 -17.65 35.83 -25.92
N ASN A 151 -17.91 36.07 -24.64
CA ASN A 151 -19.11 36.77 -24.21
C ASN A 151 -18.96 38.29 -24.21
N THR A 152 -17.74 38.81 -24.16
CA THR A 152 -17.46 40.25 -24.07
C THR A 152 -17.27 40.90 -25.45
N ILE A 153 -16.92 40.14 -26.48
CA ILE A 153 -16.61 40.71 -27.79
C ILE A 153 -17.82 40.66 -28.72
N THR A 154 -18.46 41.81 -28.94
CA THR A 154 -19.14 42.08 -30.22
C THR A 154 -18.04 42.16 -31.29
N PHE A 155 -18.05 41.20 -32.24
CA PHE A 155 -17.05 41.01 -33.31
C PHE A 155 -16.74 42.23 -34.21
N ASP A 156 -17.38 43.39 -33.99
CA ASP A 156 -17.27 44.59 -34.82
C ASP A 156 -15.96 45.39 -34.62
N LEU A 157 -15.07 44.99 -33.72
CA LEU A 157 -13.76 45.62 -33.48
C LEU A 157 -12.63 44.59 -33.56
N PHE A 158 -12.20 44.37 -34.79
CA PHE A 158 -11.09 43.53 -35.25
C PHE A 158 -9.79 43.74 -34.45
N PHE A 159 -9.08 42.65 -34.15
CA PHE A 159 -7.78 42.65 -33.50
C PHE A 159 -6.77 43.47 -34.32
N LYS A 160 -6.19 44.53 -33.72
CA LYS A 160 -5.10 45.29 -34.34
C LYS A 160 -3.72 44.79 -33.93
N ASP A 161 -3.66 44.07 -32.83
CA ASP A 161 -2.45 43.57 -32.21
C ASP A 161 -2.47 42.03 -32.16
N MET A 162 -1.28 41.43 -32.22
CA MET A 162 -1.06 40.00 -32.08
C MET A 162 -1.57 39.52 -30.72
N GLN A 163 -2.33 38.42 -30.70
CA GLN A 163 -2.90 37.89 -29.47
C GLN A 163 -2.37 36.50 -29.12
N MET A 164 -1.74 36.38 -27.96
CA MET A 164 -1.23 35.09 -27.48
C MET A 164 -2.34 34.19 -26.95
N VAL A 165 -2.29 32.93 -27.36
CA VAL A 165 -3.12 31.85 -26.82
C VAL A 165 -2.26 31.00 -25.91
N THR A 166 -2.76 30.77 -24.70
CA THR A 166 -2.16 29.83 -23.77
C THR A 166 -3.16 28.74 -23.42
N VAL A 167 -2.70 27.50 -23.42
CA VAL A 167 -3.48 26.35 -22.97
C VAL A 167 -2.80 25.77 -21.74
N THR A 168 -3.55 25.65 -20.66
CA THR A 168 -3.10 25.01 -19.43
C THR A 168 -4.00 23.83 -19.14
N ALA A 169 -3.42 22.75 -18.63
CA ALA A 169 -4.16 21.61 -18.12
C ALA A 169 -3.47 21.06 -16.89
N ALA A 170 -4.27 20.61 -15.94
CA ALA A 170 -3.81 20.04 -14.69
C ALA A 170 -4.61 18.78 -14.37
N ASP A 171 -3.91 17.85 -13.74
CA ASP A 171 -4.47 16.60 -13.23
C ASP A 171 -3.98 16.39 -11.80
N ASN A 172 -4.79 15.74 -10.99
CA ASN A 172 -4.49 15.42 -9.59
C ASN A 172 -3.45 14.30 -9.45
N SER A 173 -3.07 13.59 -10.52
CA SER A 173 -2.00 12.59 -10.52
C SER A 173 -0.62 13.19 -10.23
N GLY A 174 -0.43 14.47 -10.52
CA GLY A 174 0.87 15.12 -10.53
C GLY A 174 1.70 14.80 -11.78
N GLU A 175 1.17 14.03 -12.72
CA GLU A 175 1.78 13.84 -14.04
C GLU A 175 1.43 15.01 -14.97
N ALA A 176 2.32 15.25 -15.94
CA ALA A 176 2.07 16.29 -16.93
C ALA A 176 0.93 15.85 -17.88
N VAL A 177 -0.10 16.70 -18.00
CA VAL A 177 -1.18 16.46 -18.95
C VAL A 177 -0.68 16.69 -20.37
N LYS A 178 -0.88 15.70 -21.25
CA LYS A 178 -0.63 15.87 -22.68
C LYS A 178 -1.71 16.76 -23.28
N ILE A 179 -1.31 17.88 -23.87
CA ILE A 179 -2.22 18.83 -24.53
C ILE A 179 -1.99 18.75 -26.04
N GLU A 180 -3.07 18.64 -26.80
CA GLU A 180 -3.04 18.68 -28.26
C GLU A 180 -4.17 19.58 -28.77
N TYR A 181 -3.96 20.23 -29.91
CA TYR A 181 -4.91 21.15 -30.51
C TYR A 181 -5.08 20.89 -32.01
N LEU A 182 -6.24 21.31 -32.52
CA LEU A 182 -6.57 21.28 -33.94
C LEU A 182 -7.13 22.65 -34.31
N LEU A 183 -6.51 23.32 -35.28
CA LEU A 183 -7.04 24.55 -35.85
C LEU A 183 -8.02 24.19 -36.97
N SER A 184 -9.23 24.74 -36.92
CA SER A 184 -10.24 24.55 -37.96
C SER A 184 -10.98 25.85 -38.24
N ASP A 185 -11.29 26.07 -39.51
CA ASP A 185 -12.06 27.20 -40.04
C ASP A 185 -13.59 27.00 -39.88
N LYS A 186 -14.01 25.84 -39.39
CA LYS A 186 -15.42 25.50 -39.15
C LYS A 186 -15.60 24.68 -37.89
N ALA A 187 -16.83 24.67 -37.37
CA ALA A 187 -17.20 23.73 -36.32
C ALA A 187 -17.20 22.29 -36.88
N LEU A 188 -16.54 21.37 -36.18
CA LEU A 188 -16.46 19.96 -36.55
C LEU A 188 -17.36 19.11 -35.65
N THR A 189 -18.00 18.11 -36.24
CA THR A 189 -18.73 17.07 -35.50
C THR A 189 -17.78 16.08 -34.84
N GLN A 190 -18.27 15.33 -33.85
CA GLN A 190 -17.46 14.31 -33.16
C GLN A 190 -16.92 13.24 -34.13
N SER A 191 -17.71 12.85 -35.13
CA SER A 191 -17.30 11.87 -36.14
C SER A 191 -16.21 12.40 -37.07
N GLU A 192 -16.22 13.70 -37.39
CA GLU A 192 -15.16 14.33 -38.19
C GLU A 192 -13.85 14.40 -37.39
N LEU A 193 -13.91 14.75 -36.10
CA LEU A 193 -12.73 14.83 -35.22
C LEU A 193 -11.97 13.50 -35.09
N ALA A 194 -12.67 12.37 -35.14
CA ALA A 194 -12.07 11.04 -34.99
C ALA A 194 -11.05 10.70 -36.09
N GLY A 195 -11.14 11.36 -37.26
CA GLY A 195 -10.21 11.17 -38.38
C GLY A 195 -9.15 12.26 -38.50
N MET A 196 -9.10 13.23 -37.58
CA MET A 196 -8.19 14.37 -37.67
C MET A 196 -6.85 14.10 -36.95
N THR A 197 -5.81 14.78 -37.42
CA THR A 197 -4.50 14.80 -36.76
C THR A 197 -4.41 16.03 -35.88
N PHE A 198 -4.11 15.84 -34.60
CA PHE A 198 -3.90 16.94 -33.66
C PHE A 198 -2.41 17.29 -33.58
N THR A 199 -2.13 18.57 -33.33
CA THR A 199 -0.78 19.09 -33.08
C THR A 199 -0.53 19.13 -31.58
N THR A 200 0.61 18.61 -31.13
CA THR A 200 1.01 18.71 -29.72
C THR A 200 1.25 20.17 -29.33
N TYR A 201 0.64 20.61 -28.24
CA TYR A 201 0.88 21.94 -27.68
C TYR A 201 2.14 21.90 -26.80
N SER A 202 3.22 22.52 -27.28
CA SER A 202 4.50 22.59 -26.57
C SER A 202 4.85 23.99 -26.07
N ALA A 203 4.24 25.03 -26.65
CA ALA A 203 4.45 26.43 -26.32
C ALA A 203 3.21 27.25 -26.70
N PRO A 204 3.02 28.44 -26.09
CA PRO A 204 2.03 29.41 -26.56
C PRO A 204 2.18 29.69 -28.05
N PHE A 205 1.08 30.08 -28.70
CA PHE A 205 1.10 30.53 -30.10
C PHE A 205 0.30 31.82 -30.24
N SER A 206 0.55 32.53 -31.33
CA SER A 206 -0.06 33.83 -31.57
C SER A 206 -1.13 33.76 -32.65
N ILE A 207 -2.19 34.53 -32.47
CA ILE A 207 -3.21 34.83 -33.47
C ILE A 207 -2.90 36.23 -34.01
N ASN A 208 -2.59 36.31 -35.30
CA ASN A 208 -2.33 37.56 -35.99
C ASN A 208 -3.64 38.29 -36.33
N ALA A 209 -3.52 39.58 -36.64
CA ALA A 209 -4.66 40.44 -36.97
C ALA A 209 -5.47 39.94 -38.19
N ASP A 210 -4.84 39.22 -39.11
CA ASP A 210 -5.45 38.60 -40.29
C ASP A 210 -6.02 37.19 -40.03
N ASN A 211 -6.07 36.77 -38.76
CA ASN A 211 -6.50 35.44 -38.33
C ASN A 211 -5.54 34.31 -38.78
N GLU A 212 -4.30 34.64 -39.15
CA GLU A 212 -3.22 33.66 -39.32
C GLU A 212 -2.62 33.26 -37.97
N TYR A 213 -2.18 32.00 -37.86
CA TYR A 213 -1.62 31.43 -36.64
C TYR A 213 -0.13 31.18 -36.82
N GLU A 214 0.69 31.81 -35.98
CA GLU A 214 2.15 31.61 -35.99
C GLU A 214 2.62 31.00 -34.66
N PRO A 215 3.46 29.94 -34.71
CA PRO A 215 4.18 29.49 -33.53
C PRO A 215 5.15 30.60 -33.10
N THR A 216 5.23 30.87 -31.79
CA THR A 216 6.18 31.83 -31.23
C THR A 216 7.61 31.31 -31.28
#